data_AF-A0A2T1GA86-F1
#
_entry.id   AF-A0A2T1GA86-F1
#
_cell.length_a   1.000
_cell.length_b   1.000
_cell.length_c   1.000
_cell.angle_alpha   90.00
_cell.angle_beta   90.00
_cell.angle_gamma   90.00
#
_symmetry.space_group_name_H-M   'P 1'
#
loop_
_entity.id
_entity.type
_entity.pdbx_description
1 polymer ?
#
loop_
_entity_poly.entity_id
_entity_poly.type
_entity_poly.pdbx_seq_one_letter_code
_entity_poly.pdbx_strand_id
1 'polypeptide(L)'
;MADARSSAQAVGTIETDGFPPVLAAADAMVKAGNVTLVYFGLAERAEFIVAVRGTVSEVQQAVAAGVRAGEETKRGGVVSHYIIPHPTGNVDSVLPIHYTSASEDFWV
;
A
#
# COMPACT_ATOMS: atom_id res chain seq x y z
N MET A 1 11.50 15.26 13.79
CA MET A 1 10.27 14.62 14.31
C MET A 1 9.13 15.21 13.50
N ALA A 2 9.04 14.78 12.25
CA ALA A 2 8.41 15.55 11.18
C ALA A 2 6.94 15.18 11.01
N ASP A 3 6.19 16.21 10.69
CA ASP A 3 4.75 16.38 10.48
C ASP A 3 4.17 15.39 9.45
N ALA A 4 4.00 14.12 9.83
CA ALA A 4 3.22 13.17 9.04
C ALA A 4 1.75 13.53 9.21
N ARG A 5 1.07 13.93 8.13
CA ARG A 5 -0.39 14.11 8.12
C ARG A 5 -1.06 12.83 8.66
N SER A 6 -1.39 12.83 9.96
CA SER A 6 -2.32 11.87 10.54
C SER A 6 -3.71 12.38 10.22
N SER A 7 -4.16 12.07 9.00
CA SER A 7 -5.56 12.21 8.65
C SER A 7 -6.14 10.81 8.59
N ALA A 8 -7.39 10.67 9.03
CA ALA A 8 -8.12 9.42 9.20
C ALA A 8 -8.44 8.69 7.87
N GLN A 9 -7.48 8.68 6.95
CA GLN A 9 -7.52 8.06 5.64
C GLN A 9 -7.31 6.56 5.75
N ALA A 10 -7.99 5.85 4.86
CA ALA A 10 -7.89 4.42 4.74
C ALA A 10 -6.46 4.01 4.40
N VAL A 11 -6.13 2.76 4.72
CA VAL A 11 -4.91 2.09 4.27
C VAL A 11 -5.27 0.84 3.48
N GLY A 12 -4.57 0.59 2.39
CA GLY A 12 -4.62 -0.65 1.64
C GLY A 12 -3.23 -1.27 1.56
N THR A 13 -3.12 -2.56 1.81
CA THR A 13 -1.85 -3.29 1.74
C THR A 13 -1.93 -4.45 0.76
N ILE A 14 -0.83 -4.73 0.07
CA ILE A 14 -0.66 -5.94 -0.75
C ILE A 14 0.69 -6.55 -0.39
N GLU A 15 0.67 -7.84 -0.10
CA GLU A 15 1.84 -8.69 0.11
C GLU A 15 1.96 -9.68 -1.05
N THR A 16 3.18 -9.89 -1.54
CA THR A 16 3.44 -10.78 -2.67
C THR A 16 4.67 -11.64 -2.48
N ASP A 17 4.69 -12.81 -3.11
CA ASP A 17 5.87 -13.68 -3.20
C ASP A 17 6.80 -13.19 -4.30
N GLY A 18 7.92 -12.58 -3.90
CA GLY A 18 8.90 -11.99 -4.80
C GLY A 18 8.67 -10.52 -5.14
N PHE A 19 9.71 -9.88 -5.68
CA PHE A 19 9.73 -8.45 -5.98
C PHE A 19 8.96 -8.05 -7.26
N PRO A 20 9.01 -8.79 -8.39
CA PRO A 20 8.26 -8.37 -9.59
C PRO A 20 6.75 -8.21 -9.39
N PRO A 21 6.04 -9.09 -8.64
CA PRO A 21 4.62 -8.88 -8.35
C PRO A 21 4.34 -7.66 -7.47
N VAL A 22 5.14 -7.40 -6.42
CA VAL A 22 4.91 -6.21 -5.57
C VAL A 22 5.14 -4.92 -6.35
N LEU A 23 6.13 -4.91 -7.26
CA LEU A 23 6.40 -3.78 -8.14
C LEU A 23 5.20 -3.50 -9.06
N ALA A 24 4.67 -4.54 -9.70
CA ALA A 24 3.49 -4.43 -10.56
C ALA A 24 2.25 -3.99 -9.78
N ALA A 25 2.05 -4.54 -8.58
CA ALA A 25 0.96 -4.18 -7.70
C ALA A 25 1.02 -2.70 -7.29
N ALA A 26 2.18 -2.23 -6.81
CA ALA A 26 2.36 -0.85 -6.37
C ALA A 26 2.10 0.17 -7.49
N ASP A 27 2.65 -0.07 -8.68
CA ASP A 27 2.44 0.78 -9.86
C ASP A 27 0.96 0.82 -10.28
N ALA A 28 0.28 -0.33 -10.27
CA ALA A 28 -1.14 -0.40 -10.59
C ALA A 28 -2.02 0.30 -9.54
N MET A 29 -1.68 0.19 -8.26
CA MET A 29 -2.42 0.85 -7.17
C MET A 29 -2.45 2.37 -7.35
N VAL A 30 -1.27 3.00 -7.51
CA VAL A 30 -1.17 4.47 -7.63
C VAL A 30 -1.69 5.02 -8.96
N LYS A 31 -1.78 4.19 -10.01
CA LYS A 31 -2.40 4.56 -11.28
C LYS A 31 -3.91 4.44 -11.27
N ALA A 32 -4.44 3.48 -10.51
CA ALA A 32 -5.86 3.17 -10.52
C ALA A 32 -6.66 4.04 -9.55
N GLY A 33 -6.09 4.48 -8.43
CA GLY A 33 -6.77 5.35 -7.48
C GLY A 33 -5.93 6.57 -7.12
N ASN A 34 -6.60 7.62 -6.66
CA ASN A 34 -5.97 8.77 -6.03
C ASN A 34 -5.48 8.36 -4.62
N VAL A 35 -4.35 7.65 -4.59
CA VAL A 35 -3.71 7.10 -3.39
C VAL A 35 -2.21 7.38 -3.41
N THR A 36 -1.61 7.44 -2.22
CA THR A 36 -0.18 7.62 -2.06
C THR A 36 0.45 6.32 -1.60
N LEU A 37 1.50 5.84 -2.28
CA LEU A 37 2.36 4.78 -1.76
C LEU A 37 3.18 5.33 -0.58
N VAL A 38 3.01 4.73 0.59
CA VAL A 38 3.65 5.20 1.84
C VAL A 38 4.68 4.22 2.38
N TYR A 39 4.62 2.96 1.98
CA TYR A 39 5.52 1.93 2.49
C TYR A 39 5.81 0.87 1.43
N PHE A 40 7.06 0.41 1.46
CA PHE A 40 7.56 -0.79 0.81
C PHE A 40 8.50 -1.48 1.80
N GLY A 41 8.32 -2.78 2.01
CA GLY A 41 9.12 -3.55 2.96
C GLY A 41 9.27 -5.00 2.55
N LEU A 42 10.29 -5.63 3.12
CA LEU A 42 10.49 -7.08 3.06
C LEU A 42 9.69 -7.71 4.21
N ALA A 43 8.89 -8.73 3.89
CA ALA A 43 8.26 -9.61 4.86
C ALA A 43 9.16 -10.84 5.09
N GLU A 44 8.60 -11.97 5.48
CA GLU A 44 9.37 -13.21 5.62
C GLU A 44 9.49 -13.95 4.27
N ARG A 45 10.43 -14.89 4.15
CA ARG A 45 10.49 -15.85 3.02
C ARG A 45 10.56 -15.22 1.61
N ALA A 46 11.21 -14.06 1.47
CA ALA A 46 11.31 -13.29 0.21
C ALA A 46 9.98 -12.72 -0.30
N GLU A 47 9.00 -12.61 0.60
CA GLU A 47 7.76 -11.89 0.37
C GLU A 47 7.99 -10.39 0.58
N PHE A 48 7.25 -9.56 -0.15
CA PHE A 48 7.34 -8.12 -0.08
C PHE A 48 5.96 -7.52 0.14
N ILE A 49 5.89 -6.43 0.89
CA ILE A 49 4.65 -5.73 1.21
C ILE A 49 4.73 -4.28 0.77
N VAL A 50 3.61 -3.76 0.27
CA VAL A 50 3.39 -2.34 0.03
C VAL A 50 2.14 -1.85 0.74
N ALA A 51 2.13 -0.57 1.12
CA ALA A 51 0.96 0.08 1.68
C ALA A 51 0.68 1.42 0.98
N VAL A 52 -0.60 1.70 0.73
CA VAL A 52 -1.08 2.98 0.19
C VAL A 52 -2.08 3.65 1.13
N ARG A 53 -2.16 4.98 1.08
CA ARG A 53 -3.13 5.80 1.83
C ARG A 53 -4.01 6.63 0.90
N GLY A 54 -5.25 6.86 1.30
CA GLY A 54 -6.21 7.69 0.57
C GLY A 54 -7.63 7.59 1.15
N THR A 55 -8.63 8.08 0.40
CA THR A 55 -10.04 7.83 0.78
C THR A 55 -10.38 6.34 0.57
N VAL A 56 -11.36 5.82 1.32
CA VAL A 56 -11.67 4.38 1.29
C VAL A 56 -12.04 3.87 -0.11
N SER A 57 -12.77 4.65 -0.90
CA SER A 57 -13.17 4.28 -2.27
C SER A 57 -11.96 4.19 -3.21
N GLU A 58 -11.05 5.16 -3.11
CA GLU A 58 -9.82 5.18 -3.92
C GLU A 58 -8.89 4.02 -3.54
N VAL A 59 -8.79 3.71 -2.24
CA VAL A 59 -8.01 2.56 -1.74
C VAL A 59 -8.61 1.23 -2.21
N GLN A 60 -9.94 1.07 -2.21
CA GLN A 60 -10.60 -0.12 -2.73
C GLN A 60 -10.30 -0.33 -4.22
N GLN A 61 -10.40 0.73 -5.02
CA GLN A 61 -10.08 0.69 -6.45
C GLN A 61 -8.60 0.39 -6.69
N ALA A 62 -7.70 1.04 -5.95
CA ALA A 62 -6.27 0.83 -6.03
C ALA A 62 -5.88 -0.62 -5.70
N VAL A 63 -6.34 -1.16 -4.57
CA VAL A 63 -6.03 -2.54 -4.16
C VAL A 63 -6.58 -3.55 -5.17
N ALA A 64 -7.80 -3.37 -5.69
CA ALA A 64 -8.35 -4.27 -6.70
C ALA A 64 -7.51 -4.30 -7.99
N ALA A 65 -6.99 -3.15 -8.43
CA ALA A 65 -6.08 -3.07 -9.57
C ALA A 65 -4.71 -3.70 -9.26
N GLY A 66 -4.16 -3.41 -8.09
CA GLY A 66 -2.88 -3.95 -7.63
C GLY A 66 -2.88 -5.47 -7.53
N VAL A 67 -3.95 -6.05 -6.98
CA VAL A 67 -4.09 -7.51 -6.88
C VAL A 67 -4.09 -8.15 -8.27
N ARG A 68 -4.88 -7.63 -9.22
CA ARG A 68 -4.87 -8.16 -10.59
C ARG A 68 -3.48 -8.10 -11.24
N ALA A 69 -2.81 -6.95 -11.14
CA ALA A 69 -1.49 -6.77 -11.72
C ALA A 69 -0.42 -7.68 -11.07
N GLY A 70 -0.47 -7.87 -9.76
CA GLY A 70 0.41 -8.79 -9.04
C GLY A 70 0.22 -10.24 -9.47
N GLU A 71 -1.03 -10.69 -9.60
CA GLU A 71 -1.38 -12.06 -10.02
C GLU A 71 -1.03 -12.37 -11.48
N GLU A 72 -0.96 -11.37 -12.36
CA GLU A 72 -0.56 -11.54 -13.76
C GLU A 72 0.94 -11.80 -13.95
N THR A 73 1.74 -11.63 -12.91
CA THR A 73 3.19 -11.86 -12.98
C THR A 73 3.53 -13.35 -13.06
N LYS A 74 4.62 -13.69 -13.76
CA LYS A 74 5.10 -15.07 -13.86
C LYS A 74 6.07 -15.36 -12.73
N ARG A 75 5.91 -16.50 -12.05
CA ARG A 75 6.76 -17.01 -10.95
C ARG A 75 6.74 -16.06 -9.73
N GLY A 76 5.65 -16.15 -8.97
CA GLY A 76 5.30 -15.27 -7.85
C GLY A 76 3.81 -14.98 -7.91
N GLY A 77 3.31 -14.16 -7.00
CA GLY A 77 1.90 -13.75 -6.98
C GLY A 77 1.51 -13.03 -5.70
N VAL A 78 0.23 -12.67 -5.59
CA VAL A 78 -0.28 -12.05 -4.37
C VAL A 78 -0.43 -13.12 -3.29
N VAL A 79 0.17 -12.87 -2.12
CA VAL A 79 0.06 -13.73 -0.95
C VAL A 79 -1.15 -13.30 -0.13
N SER A 80 -1.25 -12.00 0.15
CA SER A 80 -2.35 -11.43 0.93
C SER A 80 -2.60 -9.96 0.58
N HIS A 81 -3.79 -9.46 0.89
CA HIS A 81 -4.10 -8.03 0.85
C HIS A 81 -5.15 -7.71 1.89
N TYR A 82 -5.18 -6.46 2.36
CA TYR A 82 -6.21 -6.01 3.30
C TYR A 82 -6.47 -4.51 3.17
N ILE A 83 -7.66 -4.08 3.60
CA ILE A 83 -8.05 -2.67 3.63
C ILE A 83 -8.61 -2.35 5.01
N ILE A 84 -8.11 -1.27 5.60
CA ILE A 84 -8.68 -0.68 6.81
C ILE A 84 -9.25 0.68 6.43
N PRO A 85 -10.59 0.86 6.42
CA PRO A 85 -11.22 2.13 6.06
C PRO A 85 -10.83 3.30 6.96
N HIS A 86 -10.58 3.01 8.26
CA HIS A 86 -10.29 4.01 9.28
C HIS A 86 -9.33 3.41 10.32
N PRO A 87 -8.01 3.40 10.05
CA PRO A 87 -7.03 2.92 11.02
C PRO A 87 -7.05 3.81 12.27
N THR A 88 -7.02 3.20 13.46
CA THR A 88 -6.96 3.96 14.71
C THR A 88 -5.59 4.63 14.86
N GLY A 89 -5.52 5.75 15.58
CA GLY A 89 -4.28 6.49 15.75
C GLY A 89 -3.14 5.65 16.37
N ASN A 90 -3.45 4.67 17.22
CA ASN A 90 -2.44 3.76 17.76
C ASN A 90 -1.83 2.86 16.68
N VAL A 91 -2.65 2.33 15.76
CA VAL A 91 -2.17 1.50 14.64
C VAL A 91 -1.29 2.33 13.71
N ASP A 92 -1.73 3.55 13.37
CA ASP A 92 -0.98 4.48 12.52
C ASP A 92 0.36 4.92 13.14
N SER A 93 0.41 5.04 14.47
CA SER A 93 1.63 5.45 15.20
C SER A 93 2.67 4.34 15.33
N VAL A 94 2.23 3.08 15.38
CA VAL A 94 3.11 1.93 15.64
C VAL A 94 3.53 1.22 14.35
N LEU A 95 2.62 1.09 13.39
CA LEU A 95 2.88 0.38 12.14
C LEU A 95 3.44 1.33 11.06
N PRO A 96 4.22 0.81 10.10
CA PRO A 96 4.79 1.60 9.02
C PRO A 96 3.74 1.87 7.92
N ILE A 97 2.65 2.54 8.27
CA ILE A 97 1.54 2.88 7.36
C ILE A 97 1.30 4.39 7.27
N HIS A 98 2.06 5.20 8.01
CA HIS A 98 1.96 6.66 8.00
C HIS A 98 2.60 7.26 6.74
N TYR A 99 2.14 8.44 6.35
CA TYR A 99 2.80 9.24 5.32
C TYR A 99 4.24 9.59 5.73
N THR A 100 5.18 9.54 4.78
CA THR A 100 6.59 9.85 5.03
C THR A 100 7.06 10.99 4.12
N SER A 101 8.16 11.64 4.47
CA SER A 101 8.75 12.70 3.64
C SER A 101 9.17 12.21 2.25
N ALA A 102 9.39 10.90 2.08
CA ALA A 102 9.71 10.31 0.78
C ALA A 102 8.53 10.38 -0.21
N SER A 103 7.30 10.51 0.28
CA SER A 103 6.10 10.60 -0.55
C SER A 103 5.42 11.97 -0.52
N GLU A 104 6.05 12.99 0.09
CA GLU A 104 5.45 14.31 0.36
C GLU A 104 4.79 14.96 -0.86
N ASP A 105 5.47 14.93 -2.00
CA ASP A 105 4.99 15.48 -3.27
C ASP A 105 3.75 14.77 -3.83
N PHE A 106 3.42 13.59 -3.30
CA PHE A 106 2.33 12.73 -3.75
C PHE A 106 1.22 12.57 -2.70
N TRP A 107 1.27 13.31 -1.59
CA TRP A 107 0.29 13.20 -0.51
C TRP A 107 -1.10 13.70 -0.95
N VAL A 108 -2.02 12.77 -1.10
CA VAL A 108 -3.43 13.02 -1.45
C VAL A 108 -4.36 13.13 -0.24
#